data_AF-A0A1H0BEC5-F1
#
_entry.id   AF-A0A1H0BEC5-F1
#
_cell.length_a   1.000
_cell.length_b   1.000
_cell.length_c   1.000
_cell.angle_alpha   90.00
_cell.angle_beta   90.00
_cell.angle_gamma   90.00
#
_symmetry.space_group_name_H-M   'P 1'
#
loop_
_entity.id
_entity.type
_entity.pdbx_description
1 polymer ?
#
loop_
_entity_poly.entity_id
_entity_poly.type
_entity_poly.pdbx_seq_one_letter_code
_entity_poly.pdbx_strand_id
1 'polypeptide(L)'
;MSVISAFGIIRLPDVYTRSHAATKSSTVAVLLSLTGAFIYFWVSENLVSVRLILGILFVFLTAPVSGHLLTRAAYRSKVKLTENSSDDALKEVLFPEDK
;
A
#
# COMPACT_ATOMS: atom_id res chain seq x y z
N MET A 1 12.23 6.29 1.88
CA MET A 1 11.23 5.26 2.21
C MET A 1 11.05 4.22 1.11
N SER A 2 11.07 4.58 -0.18
CA SER A 2 10.91 3.62 -1.29
C SER A 2 11.90 2.45 -1.29
N VAL A 3 13.15 2.67 -0.87
CA VAL A 3 14.16 1.60 -0.77
C VAL A 3 13.80 0.57 0.33
N ILE A 4 13.28 1.05 1.47
CA ILE A 4 12.81 0.17 2.56
C ILE A 4 11.59 -0.63 2.11
N SER A 5 10.69 0.00 1.35
CA SER A 5 9.56 -0.69 0.72
C SER A 5 10.02 -1.82 -0.21
N ALA A 6 10.98 -1.54 -1.09
CA ALA A 6 11.53 -2.54 -2.00
C ALA A 6 12.21 -3.69 -1.25
N PHE A 7 12.98 -3.37 -0.20
CA PHE A 7 13.58 -4.38 0.66
C PHE A 7 12.53 -5.24 1.38
N GLY A 8 11.46 -4.63 1.90
CA GLY A 8 10.35 -5.33 2.53
C GLY A 8 9.64 -6.30 1.59
N ILE A 9 9.47 -5.94 0.32
CA ILE A 9 8.90 -6.84 -0.71
C ILE A 9 9.77 -8.08 -0.92
N ILE A 10 11.09 -7.92 -0.90
CA ILE A 10 12.04 -9.03 -1.13
C ILE A 10 12.16 -9.91 0.11
N ARG A 11 12.16 -9.32 1.31
CA ARG A 11 12.49 -10.03 2.56
C ARG A 11 11.30 -10.70 3.25
N LEU A 12 10.09 -10.17 3.08
CA LEU A 12 8.92 -10.63 3.84
C LEU A 12 8.39 -12.00 3.35
N PRO A 13 7.82 -12.83 4.25
CA PRO A 13 7.55 -14.23 3.98
C PRO A 13 6.30 -14.49 3.14
N ASP A 14 5.27 -13.64 3.21
CA ASP A 14 4.00 -13.86 2.51
C ASP A 14 3.51 -12.65 1.69
N VAL A 15 2.50 -12.89 0.85
CA VAL A 15 1.93 -11.86 -0.04
C VAL A 15 1.27 -10.74 0.76
N TYR A 16 0.68 -11.04 1.93
CA TYR A 16 -0.03 -10.07 2.76
C TYR A 16 0.92 -9.08 3.44
N THR A 17 2.00 -9.59 4.06
CA THR A 17 3.05 -8.77 4.67
C THR A 17 3.84 -8.00 3.61
N ARG A 18 4.15 -8.62 2.46
CA ARG A 18 4.75 -7.91 1.32
C ARG A 18 3.86 -6.79 0.81
N SER A 19 2.56 -7.04 0.64
CA SER A 19 1.59 -6.01 0.23
C SER A 19 1.50 -4.90 1.28
N HIS A 20 1.55 -5.23 2.57
CA HIS A 20 1.57 -4.21 3.61
C HIS A 20 2.83 -3.34 3.51
N ALA A 21 4.01 -3.93 3.40
CA ALA A 21 5.26 -3.19 3.27
C ALA A 21 5.27 -2.34 2.00
N ALA A 22 4.83 -2.90 0.87
CA ALA A 22 4.71 -2.22 -0.40
C ALA A 22 3.77 -1.01 -0.30
N THR A 23 2.52 -1.22 0.10
CA THR A 23 1.49 -0.17 0.05
C THR A 23 1.76 0.93 1.07
N LYS A 24 1.99 0.63 2.36
CA LYS A 24 2.13 1.69 3.37
C LYS A 24 3.40 2.53 3.18
N SER A 25 4.53 1.89 2.89
CA SER A 25 5.81 2.59 2.77
C SER A 25 5.91 3.41 1.48
N SER A 26 5.46 2.86 0.35
CA SER A 26 5.49 3.57 -0.93
C SER A 26 4.55 4.79 -0.96
N THR A 27 3.34 4.67 -0.41
CA THR A 27 2.36 5.77 -0.41
C THR A 27 2.89 6.96 0.37
N VAL A 28 3.42 6.74 1.58
CA VAL A 28 4.01 7.82 2.39
C VAL A 28 5.22 8.43 1.67
N ALA A 29 6.05 7.64 1.01
CA ALA A 29 7.19 8.14 0.26
C ALA A 29 6.75 9.12 -0.84
N VAL A 30 5.77 8.72 -1.65
CA VAL A 30 5.25 9.53 -2.77
C VAL A 30 4.59 10.80 -2.26
N LEU A 31 3.80 10.72 -1.19
CA LEU A 31 3.15 11.88 -0.58
C LEU A 31 4.16 12.89 -0.04
N LEU A 32 5.22 12.43 0.62
CA LEU A 32 6.28 13.31 1.13
C LEU A 32 7.00 14.02 -0.01
N SER A 33 7.33 13.30 -1.09
CA SER A 33 7.97 13.87 -2.28
C SER A 33 7.09 14.89 -2.99
N LEU A 34 5.81 14.59 -3.19
CA LEU A 34 4.86 15.52 -3.82
C LEU A 34 4.60 16.76 -2.96
N THR A 35 4.52 16.58 -1.63
CA THR A 35 4.36 17.70 -0.69
C THR A 35 5.61 18.59 -0.68
N GLY A 36 6.81 17.99 -0.69
CA GLY A 36 8.05 18.74 -0.80
C GLY A 36 8.15 19.54 -2.10
N ALA A 37 7.76 18.94 -3.23
CA ALA A 37 7.68 19.64 -4.51
C ALA A 37 6.66 20.79 -4.47
N PHE A 38 5.49 20.58 -3.85
CA PHE A 38 4.47 21.62 -3.68
C PHE A 38 5.00 22.81 -2.88
N ILE A 39 5.69 22.55 -1.74
CA ILE A 39 6.30 23.60 -0.93
C ILE A 39 7.37 24.35 -1.72
N TYR A 40 8.20 23.65 -2.48
CA TYR A 40 9.25 24.27 -3.31
C TYR A 40 8.65 25.23 -4.35
N PHE A 41 7.64 24.81 -5.11
CA PHE A 41 7.01 25.67 -6.11
C PHE A 41 6.23 26.83 -5.49
N TRP A 42 5.62 26.62 -4.33
CA TRP A 42 4.94 27.69 -3.62
C TRP A 42 5.93 28.76 -3.13
N VAL A 43 7.05 28.35 -2.51
CA VAL A 43 8.04 29.30 -1.96
C VAL A 43 8.89 29.95 -3.06
N SER A 44 9.31 29.20 -4.08
CA SER A 44 10.24 29.70 -5.11
C SER A 44 9.55 30.50 -6.20
N GLU A 45 8.33 30.12 -6.59
CA GLU A 45 7.66 30.66 -7.78
C GLU A 45 6.33 31.37 -7.42
N ASN A 46 5.90 31.35 -6.15
CA ASN A 46 4.56 31.80 -5.71
C ASN A 46 3.40 31.14 -6.49
N LEU A 47 3.64 29.97 -7.08
CA LEU A 47 2.68 29.25 -7.90
C LEU A 47 2.07 28.08 -7.12
N VAL A 48 0.77 28.18 -6.86
CA VAL A 48 0.00 27.06 -6.28
C VAL A 48 -0.47 26.14 -7.42
N SER A 49 0.22 25.02 -7.59
CA SER A 49 -0.12 24.04 -8.63
C SER A 49 -1.28 23.14 -8.19
N VAL A 50 -2.47 23.38 -8.75
CA VAL A 50 -3.66 22.54 -8.55
C VAL A 50 -3.42 21.08 -8.95
N ARG A 51 -2.57 20.86 -9.98
CA ARG A 51 -2.20 19.51 -10.43
C ARG A 51 -1.47 18.71 -9.35
N LEU A 52 -0.59 19.35 -8.57
CA LEU A 52 0.13 18.69 -7.48
C LEU A 52 -0.83 18.29 -6.35
N ILE A 53 -1.75 19.19 -5.97
CA ILE A 53 -2.76 18.92 -4.94
C ILE A 53 -3.65 17.75 -5.36
N LEU A 54 -4.15 17.76 -6.60
CA LEU A 54 -4.94 16.65 -7.15
C LEU A 54 -4.14 15.35 -7.21
N GLY A 55 -2.85 15.40 -7.55
CA GLY A 55 -1.97 14.23 -7.57
C GLY A 55 -1.79 13.61 -6.18
N ILE A 56 -1.59 14.44 -5.15
CA ILE A 56 -1.49 14.00 -3.75
C ILE A 56 -2.78 13.29 -3.32
N LEU A 57 -3.94 13.92 -3.55
CA LEU A 57 -5.25 13.35 -3.23
C LEU A 57 -5.49 12.04 -3.98
N PHE A 58 -5.19 12.01 -5.27
CA PHE A 58 -5.41 10.87 -6.13
C PHE A 58 -4.58 9.66 -5.68
N VAL A 59 -3.29 9.85 -5.42
CA VAL A 59 -2.40 8.77 -4.93
C VAL A 59 -2.84 8.30 -3.55
N PHE A 60 -3.19 9.22 -2.65
CA PHE A 60 -3.66 8.89 -1.30
C PHE A 60 -4.92 8.03 -1.30
N LEU A 61 -5.87 8.31 -2.20
CA LEU A 61 -7.09 7.52 -2.34
C LEU A 61 -6.86 6.19 -3.05
N THR A 62 -6.05 6.19 -4.11
CA THR A 62 -5.88 5.01 -4.97
C THR A 62 -5.02 3.93 -4.30
N ALA A 63 -4.05 4.31 -3.48
CA ALA A 63 -3.12 3.35 -2.88
C ALA A 63 -3.78 2.38 -1.87
N PRO A 64 -4.62 2.82 -0.92
CA PRO A 64 -5.35 1.93 -0.02
C PRO A 64 -6.33 1.00 -0.76
N VAL A 65 -7.06 1.54 -1.75
CA VAL A 65 -7.99 0.75 -2.57
C VAL A 65 -7.25 -0.35 -3.32
N SER A 66 -6.12 -0.02 -3.95
CA SER A 66 -5.31 -0.99 -4.68
C SER A 66 -4.76 -2.09 -3.77
N GLY A 67 -4.23 -1.73 -2.59
CA GLY A 67 -3.71 -2.71 -1.62
C GLY A 67 -4.81 -3.62 -1.06
N HIS A 68 -6.00 -3.08 -0.80
CA HIS A 68 -7.14 -3.87 -0.34
C HIS A 68 -7.63 -4.86 -1.41
N LEU A 69 -7.75 -4.41 -2.66
CA LEU A 69 -8.16 -5.29 -3.76
C LEU A 69 -7.14 -6.41 -4.01
N LEU A 70 -5.84 -6.10 -3.93
CA LEU A 70 -4.77 -7.09 -4.12
C LEU A 70 -4.80 -8.17 -3.04
N THR A 71 -4.93 -7.78 -1.77
CA THR A 71 -5.01 -8.72 -0.64
C THR A 71 -6.28 -9.57 -0.70
N ARG A 72 -7.42 -8.97 -1.05
CA ARG A 72 -8.69 -9.69 -1.25
C ARG A 72 -8.62 -10.70 -2.40
N ALA A 73 -7.99 -10.34 -3.51
CA ALA A 73 -7.79 -11.23 -4.64
C ALA A 73 -6.86 -12.40 -4.26
N ALA A 74 -5.73 -12.13 -3.61
CA ALA A 74 -4.80 -13.16 -3.15
C ALA A 74 -5.47 -14.16 -2.21
N TYR A 75 -6.26 -13.67 -1.25
CA TYR A 75 -6.97 -14.53 -0.31
C TYR A 75 -8.00 -15.43 -1.00
N ARG A 76 -8.77 -14.87 -1.94
CA ARG A 76 -9.79 -15.63 -2.68
C ARG A 76 -9.20 -16.62 -3.69
N SER A 77 -7.95 -16.41 -4.11
CA SER A 77 -7.16 -17.37 -4.89
C SER A 77 -6.52 -18.47 -4.04
N LYS A 78 -6.90 -18.61 -2.76
CA LYS A 78 -6.37 -19.61 -1.79
C LYS A 78 -4.85 -19.51 -1.59
N VAL A 79 -4.28 -18.32 -1.68
CA VAL A 79 -2.86 -18.10 -1.35
C VAL A 79 -2.67 -18.32 0.15
N LYS A 80 -1.82 -19.30 0.51
CA LYS A 80 -1.51 -19.63 1.91
C LYS A 80 -0.97 -18.42 2.66
N LEU A 81 -1.44 -18.22 3.88
CA LEU A 81 -0.81 -17.31 4.84
C LEU A 81 0.52 -17.90 5.32
N THR A 82 1.39 -17.06 5.84
CA THR A 82 2.62 -17.53 6.49
C THR A 82 2.30 -18.44 7.67
N GLU A 83 3.16 -19.42 7.94
CA GLU A 83 3.02 -20.34 9.09
C GLU A 83 3.06 -19.60 10.44
N ASN A 84 3.61 -18.39 10.47
CA ASN A 84 3.62 -17.52 11.63
C ASN A 84 2.27 -16.81 11.89
N SER A 85 1.27 -16.97 11.02
CA SER A 85 -0.05 -16.38 11.22
C SER A 85 -0.85 -17.25 12.19
N SER A 86 -1.10 -16.73 13.39
CA SER A 86 -1.76 -17.48 14.46
C SER A 86 -3.26 -17.66 14.26
N ASP A 87 -3.91 -16.75 13.52
CA ASP A 87 -5.36 -16.74 13.35
C ASP A 87 -5.76 -16.35 11.92
N ASP A 88 -6.81 -16.99 11.42
CA ASP A 88 -7.45 -16.71 10.13
C ASP A 88 -8.97 -16.84 10.27
N ALA A 89 -9.57 -15.85 10.93
CA ALA A 89 -11.02 -15.74 11.09
C ALA A 89 -11.78 -15.66 9.74
N LEU A 90 -11.11 -15.23 8.66
CA LEU A 90 -11.73 -15.11 7.34
C LEU A 90 -11.94 -16.48 6.69
N LYS A 91 -11.16 -17.50 7.08
CA LYS A 91 -11.23 -18.84 6.50
C LYS A 91 -12.58 -19.48 6.79
N GLU A 92 -13.08 -19.32 8.02
CA GLU A 92 -14.36 -19.87 8.44
C GLU A 92 -15.55 -19.27 7.68
N VAL A 93 -15.45 -18.00 7.29
CA VAL A 93 -16.51 -17.27 6.59
C VAL A 93 -16.47 -17.55 5.09
N LEU A 94 -15.28 -17.61 4.50
CA LEU A 94 -15.11 -17.70 3.05
C LEU A 94 -15.01 -19.14 2.53
N PHE A 95 -14.49 -20.06 3.35
CA PHE A 95 -14.27 -21.47 3.01
C PHE A 95 -14.81 -22.39 4.12
N PRO A 96 -16.13 -22.39 4.37
CA PRO A 96 -16.74 -23.18 5.44
C PRO A 96 -16.65 -24.70 5.24
N GLU A 97 -16.45 -25.17 3.99
CA GLU A 97 -16.35 -26.60 3.65
C GLU A 97 -14.94 -27.19 3.83
N ASP A 98 -13.89 -26.37 3.96
CA ASP A 98 -12.49 -26.80 4.11
C ASP A 98 -12.13 -27.08 5.60
N LYS A 99 -13.11 -27.51 6.42
CA LYS A 99 -12.94 -27.88 7.85
C LYS A 99 -12.55 -29.34 8.03
#